data_AF-A0A0F3R7I5-F1
#
_entry.id   AF-A0A0F3R7I5-F1
#
_cell.length_a   1.000
_cell.length_b   1.000
_cell.length_c   1.000
_cell.angle_alpha   90.00
_cell.angle_beta   90.00
_cell.angle_gamma   90.00
#
_symmetry.space_group_name_H-M   'P 1'
#
loop_
_entity.id
_entity.type
_entity.pdbx_description
1 polymer ?
#
loop_
_entity_poly.entity_id
_entity_poly.type
_entity_poly.pdbx_seq_one_letter_code
_entity_poly.pdbx_strand_id
1 'polypeptide(L)' 'MQYIKSCRAFSNLNTIFNCIKNISVREKFLLLKGKNYLTEIVEAKERWLFDYLIHQSITCEEGKILEVNNLTKII' A
#
# COMPACT_ATOMS: atom_id res chain seq x y z
N MET A 1 12.86 -0.74 -12.81
CA MET A 1 11.68 -0.45 -11.95
C MET A 1 10.98 -1.77 -11.61
N GLN A 2 11.04 -2.22 -10.35
CA GLN A 2 10.29 -3.39 -9.89
C GLN A 2 8.92 -2.93 -9.40
N TYR A 3 7.84 -3.44 -10.01
CA TYR A 3 6.46 -3.14 -9.60
C TYR A 3 5.90 -4.35 -8.87
N ILE A 4 5.70 -4.24 -7.55
CA ILE A 4 4.94 -5.24 -6.79
C ILE A 4 3.45 -4.94 -6.99
N LYS A 5 2.73 -5.80 -7.72
CA LYS A 5 1.27 -5.75 -7.84
C LYS A 5 0.65 -6.65 -6.75
N SER A 6 -0.04 -6.08 -5.77
CA SER A 6 -0.82 -6.86 -4.81
C SER A 6 -2.25 -7.08 -5.34
N CYS A 7 -2.78 -8.30 -5.23
CA CYS A 7 -4.17 -8.62 -5.56
C CYS A 7 -5.15 -7.96 -4.56
N ARG A 8 -6.39 -7.67 -4.98
CA ARG A 8 -7.49 -7.12 -4.13
C ARG A 8 -7.87 -7.99 -2.92
N ALA A 9 -7.30 -9.19 -2.82
CA ALA A 9 -7.48 -10.14 -1.71
C ALA A 9 -6.35 -10.08 -0.68
N PHE A 10 -5.31 -9.25 -0.90
CA PHE A 10 -4.26 -9.08 0.10
C PHE A 10 -4.75 -8.12 1.19
N SER A 11 -4.90 -8.74 2.36
CA SER A 11 -4.78 -8.25 3.74
C SER A 11 -4.41 -6.78 3.98
N ASN A 12 -4.79 -6.29 5.17
CA ASN A 12 -4.52 -4.92 5.65
C ASN A 12 -3.08 -4.48 5.32
N LEU A 13 -2.88 -3.20 4.99
CA LEU A 13 -1.57 -2.57 4.73
C LEU A 13 -0.50 -3.01 5.71
N ASN A 14 -0.82 -3.15 6.99
CA ASN A 14 0.11 -3.65 8.02
C ASN A 14 0.71 -5.03 7.70
N THR A 15 -0.08 -5.96 7.17
CA THR A 15 0.40 -7.30 6.78
C THR A 15 1.30 -7.20 5.56
N ILE A 16 0.89 -6.40 4.55
CA ILE A 16 1.66 -6.19 3.33
C ILE A 16 3.03 -5.58 3.68
N PHE A 17 3.04 -4.51 4.48
CA PHE A 17 4.25 -3.82 4.92
C PHE A 17 5.18 -4.76 5.69
N ASN A 18 4.64 -5.61 6.57
CA ASN A 18 5.44 -6.62 7.26
C ASN A 18 6.05 -7.67 6.33
N CYS A 19 5.36 -8.06 5.26
CA CYS A 19 5.89 -8.99 4.26
C CYS A 19 7.01 -8.35 3.43
N ILE A 20 6.85 -7.08 3.05
CA ILE A 20 7.80 -6.38 2.18
C ILE A 20 8.93 -5.66 2.93
N LYS A 21 8.87 -5.53 4.27
CA LYS A 21 9.90 -4.82 5.06
C LYS A 21 11.32 -5.36 4.86
N ASN A 22 11.44 -6.66 4.57
CA ASN A 22 12.71 -7.34 4.34
C ASN A 22 13.09 -7.37 2.85
N ILE A 23 12.22 -6.85 1.98
CA ILE A 23 12.47 -6.71 0.56
C ILE A 23 13.01 -5.30 0.37
N SER A 24 14.21 -5.19 -0.22
CA SER A 24 14.78 -3.91 -0.67
C SER A 24 13.96 -3.37 -1.86
N VAL A 25 12.74 -2.92 -1.61
CA VAL A 25 11.95 -2.18 -2.61
C VAL A 25 12.52 -0.76 -2.62
N ARG A 26 13.34 -0.46 -3.62
CA ARG A 26 14.19 0.74 -3.61
C ARG A 26 13.44 2.06 -3.87
N GLU A 27 12.21 2.02 -4.35
CA GLU A 27 11.55 3.27 -4.80
C GLU A 27 10.07 3.31 -4.44
N LYS A 28 9.24 2.46 -5.05
CA LYS A 28 7.77 2.61 -4.99
C LYS A 28 7.06 1.25 -5.11
N PHE A 29 5.90 1.11 -4.49
CA PHE A 29 5.02 -0.04 -4.75
C PHE A 29 3.55 0.36 -4.87
N LEU A 30 2.82 -0.37 -5.71
CA LEU A 30 1.44 -0.06 -6.08
C LEU A 30 0.51 -1.13 -5.52
N LEU A 31 -0.36 -0.73 -4.60
CA LEU A 31 -1.31 -1.61 -3.94
C LEU A 31 -2.70 -1.38 -4.51
N LEU A 32 -3.32 -2.45 -5.01
CA LEU A 32 -4.71 -2.40 -5.42
C LEU A 32 -5.59 -2.52 -4.18
N LYS A 33 -6.36 -1.48 -3.87
CA LYS A 33 -7.22 -1.41 -2.69
C LYS A 33 -8.68 -1.12 -3.09
N GLY A 34 -9.59 -1.60 -2.25
CA GLY A 34 -11.03 -1.36 -2.41
C GLY A 34 -11.51 -0.19 -1.55
N LYS A 35 -12.82 -0.09 -1.35
CA LYS A 35 -13.50 0.98 -0.59
C LYS A 35 -12.93 1.28 0.82
N ASN A 36 -12.33 0.29 1.49
CA ASN A 36 -11.82 0.43 2.86
C ASN A 36 -10.36 0.94 2.95
N TYR A 37 -9.75 1.34 1.82
CA TYR A 37 -8.34 1.73 1.77
C TYR A 37 -7.98 2.86 2.74
N LEU A 38 -8.89 3.81 3.00
CA LEU A 38 -8.65 4.93 3.93
C LEU A 38 -8.47 4.44 5.36
N THR A 39 -9.33 3.52 5.81
CA THR A 39 -9.24 2.94 7.16
C THR A 39 -7.92 2.19 7.32
N GLU A 40 -7.53 1.39 6.33
CA GLU A 40 -6.26 0.66 6.35
C GLU A 40 -5.05 1.62 6.42
N ILE A 41 -5.10 2.79 5.75
CA ILE A 41 -4.03 3.80 5.81
C ILE A 41 -3.89 4.37 7.22
N VAL A 42 -5.02 4.69 7.86
CA VAL A 42 -5.02 5.23 9.23
C VAL A 42 -4.41 4.21 10.20
N GLU A 43 -4.84 2.96 10.14
CA GLU A 43 -4.29 1.89 10.98
C GLU A 43 -2.81 1.60 10.70
N ALA A 44 -2.37 1.73 9.44
CA ALA A 44 -0.97 1.53 9.09
C ALA A 44 -0.09 2.70 9.56
N LYS A 45 -0.60 3.93 9.57
CA LYS A 45 0.12 5.11 10.05
C LYS A 45 0.47 5.06 11.54
N GLU A 46 -0.22 4.24 12.33
CA GLU A 46 0.14 4.03 13.74
C GLU A 46 1.48 3.29 13.92
N ARG A 47 1.91 2.52 12.91
CA ARG A 47 3.08 1.63 13.01
C ARG A 47 4.14 1.90 11.94
N TRP A 48 3.79 2.63 10.89
CA TRP A 48 4.61 2.86 9.73
C TRP A 48 4.58 4.33 9.29
N LEU A 49 5.74 4.87 8.96
CA LEU A 49 5.88 6.13 8.23
C LEU A 49 5.96 5.80 6.74
N PHE A 50 5.10 6.41 5.94
CA PHE A 50 5.13 6.26 4.50
C PHE A 50 4.40 7.44 3.83
N ASP A 51 4.85 7.75 2.63
CA ASP A 51 4.14 8.66 1.72
C ASP A 51 3.20 7.85 0.84
N TYR A 52 2.06 8.43 0.47
CA TYR A 52 1.13 7.75 -0.43
C TYR A 52 0.43 8.69 -1.41
N LEU A 53 0.09 8.14 -2.57
CA LEU A 53 -0.76 8.77 -3.58
C LEU A 53 -1.89 7.80 -3.93
N ILE A 54 -3.09 8.35 -4.17
CA ILE A 54 -4.27 7.56 -4.52
C ILE A 54 -4.60 7.84 -5.98
N HIS A 55 -4.59 6.79 -6.79
CA HIS A 55 -5.01 6.84 -8.18
C HIS A 55 -6.35 6.12 -8.34
N GLN A 56 -7.26 6.72 -9.11
CA GLN A 56 -8.52 6.06 -9.49
C GLN A 56 -8.22 4.93 -10.48
N SER A 57 -8.79 3.74 -10.26
CA SER A 57 -8.70 2.68 -11.26
C SER A 57 -9.57 3.03 -12.46
N ILE A 58 -8.99 2.95 -13.67
CA ILE A 58 -9.69 3.22 -14.93
C ILE A 58 -10.74 2.13 -15.23
N THR A 59 -10.51 0.90 -14.76
CA THR A 59 -11.34 -0.26 -15.10
C THR A 59 -12.43 -0.58 -14.07
N CYS A 60 -12.46 0.14 -12.94
CA CYS A 60 -13.40 -0.15 -11.85
C CYS A 60 -13.57 1.10 -10.98
N GLU A 61 -14.80 1.63 -10.92
CA GLU A 61 -15.10 2.88 -10.20
C GLU A 61 -14.80 2.77 -8.68
N GLU A 62 -14.98 1.58 -8.11
CA GLU A 62 -14.70 1.31 -6.69
C GLU A 62 -13.24 0.91 -6.41
N GLY A 63 -12.45 0.65 -7.46
CA GLY A 63 -11.04 0.27 -7.33
C GLY A 63 -10.14 1.49 -7.18
N LYS A 64 -9.33 1.52 -6.13
CA LYS A 64 -8.29 2.53 -5.95
C LYS A 64 -6.91 1.87 -6.04
N ILE A 65 -5.94 2.59 -6.57
CA ILE A 65 -4.54 2.19 -6.59
C ILE A 65 -3.83 3.09 -5.60
N LEU A 66 -3.31 2.50 -4.53
CA LEU A 66 -2.49 3.20 -3.55
C LEU A 66 -1.02 3.04 -3.94
N GLU A 67 -0.41 4.12 -4.38
CA GLU A 67 1.04 4.20 -4.52
C GLU A 67 1.63 4.54 -3.17
N VAL A 68 2.59 3.74 -2.70
CA VAL A 68 3.28 3.95 -1.42
C VAL A 68 4.77 4.09 -1.68
N ASN A 69 5.36 5.09 -1.02
CA ASN A 69 6.76 5.48 -1.12
C ASN A 69 7.36 5.66 0.28
N ASN A 70 8.69 5.60 0.38
CA ASN A 70 9.44 5.91 1.61
C ASN A 70 8.97 5.13 2.86
N LEU A 71 8.59 3.86 2.69
CA LEU A 71 8.08 3.01 3.77
C LEU A 71 9.17 2.76 4.83
N THR A 72 8.94 3.24 6.04
CA THR A 72 9.80 3.06 7.22
C THR A 72 8.96 2.57 8.40
N LYS A 73 9.47 1.57 9.13
CA LYS A 73 8.80 1.04 10.32
C LYS A 73 9.10 1.93 11.54
N ILE A 74 8.08 2.33 12.31
CA ILE A 74 8.23 3.15 13.52
C ILE A 74 8.48 2.26 14.76
N ILE A 75 7.74 1.15 14.85
CA ILE A 75 7.69 0.26 16.02
C ILE A 75 7.90 -1.19 15.57
#